data_AF-A0A975AAI0-F1
#
_entry.id   AF-A0A975AAI0-F1
#
_cell.length_a   1.000
_cell.length_b   1.000
_cell.length_c   1.000
_cell.angle_alpha   90.00
_cell.angle_beta   90.00
_cell.angle_gamma   90.00
#
_symmetry.space_group_name_H-M   'P 1'
#
loop_
_entity.id
_entity.type
_entity.pdbx_description
1 polymer ?
#
loop_
_entity_poly.entity_id
_entity_poly.type
_entity_poly.pdbx_seq_one_letter_code
_entity_poly.pdbx_strand_id
1 'polypeptide(L)'
;MSVLDRVLPPGLTTGGLALRVVLALLPCAALALALPEVPHLVITTLVVACSVRWAVTPDHPAGAAALLLVAGWWAVHDVVDWRVLVVAVLVLAAHVVATLLAHGPATLPVDPRLAALWLRRALLALVPVPVAWLAVRGLDADLAPPWLWLVVALVVGVLLVLTARLLEPEVE
;
A
#
# COMPACT_ATOMS: atom_id res chain seq x y z
N MET A 1 13.39 -17.28 -21.17
CA MET A 1 12.58 -18.17 -20.32
C MET A 1 13.49 -18.71 -19.23
N SER A 2 13.29 -18.29 -17.99
CA SER A 2 14.15 -18.63 -16.85
C SER A 2 13.98 -20.12 -16.48
N VAL A 3 15.02 -20.76 -15.94
CA VAL A 3 14.92 -22.15 -15.41
C VAL A 3 13.80 -22.26 -14.36
N LEU A 4 13.52 -21.17 -13.63
CA LEU A 4 12.46 -21.11 -12.61
C LEU A 4 11.05 -21.16 -13.21
N ASP A 5 10.84 -20.65 -14.44
CA ASP A 5 9.51 -20.67 -15.07
C ASP A 5 9.03 -22.10 -15.39
N ARG A 6 9.93 -23.11 -15.38
CA ARG A 6 9.59 -24.53 -15.60
C ARG A 6 9.05 -25.25 -14.37
N VAL A 7 9.23 -24.69 -13.16
CA VAL A 7 8.83 -25.32 -11.89
C VAL A 7 7.56 -24.68 -11.32
N LEU A 8 7.20 -23.48 -11.79
CA LEU A 8 6.03 -22.76 -11.30
C LEU A 8 4.71 -23.39 -11.80
N PRO A 9 3.60 -23.21 -11.04
CA PRO A 9 2.27 -23.62 -11.48
C PRO A 9 1.96 -23.01 -12.86
N PRO A 10 1.20 -23.73 -13.72
CA PRO A 10 0.87 -23.25 -15.05
C PRO A 10 0.24 -21.86 -14.98
N GLY A 11 0.89 -20.90 -15.62
CA GLY A 11 0.44 -19.51 -15.74
C GLY A 11 0.98 -18.52 -14.71
N LEU A 12 1.93 -18.92 -13.86
CA LEU A 12 2.60 -18.00 -12.93
C LEU A 12 4.03 -17.69 -13.42
N THR A 13 4.29 -16.44 -13.76
CA THR A 13 5.63 -15.99 -14.20
C THR A 13 6.51 -15.69 -12.98
N THR A 14 7.84 -15.79 -13.13
CA THR A 14 8.79 -15.40 -12.06
C THR A 14 8.56 -13.96 -11.58
N GLY A 15 8.26 -13.02 -12.50
CA GLY A 15 7.95 -11.63 -12.16
C GLY A 15 6.65 -11.47 -11.38
N GLY A 16 5.61 -12.21 -11.75
CA GLY A 16 4.34 -12.24 -11.00
C GLY A 16 4.52 -12.80 -9.59
N LEU A 17 5.35 -13.84 -9.42
CA LEU A 17 5.70 -14.35 -8.09
C LEU A 17 6.42 -13.30 -7.25
N ALA A 18 7.43 -12.65 -7.82
CA ALA A 18 8.20 -11.62 -7.13
C ALA A 18 7.30 -10.49 -6.64
N LEU A 19 6.38 -10.00 -7.48
CA LEU A 19 5.42 -8.96 -7.10
C LEU A 19 4.46 -9.42 -6.00
N ARG A 20 4.03 -10.69 -5.99
CA ARG A 20 3.19 -11.24 -4.91
C ARG A 20 3.94 -11.33 -3.58
N VAL A 21 5.21 -11.74 -3.62
CA VAL A 21 6.07 -11.74 -2.43
C VAL A 21 6.25 -10.31 -1.91
N VAL A 22 6.55 -9.36 -2.79
CA VAL A 22 6.65 -7.94 -2.43
C VAL A 22 5.35 -7.44 -1.81
N LEU A 23 4.20 -7.74 -2.44
CA LEU A 23 2.88 -7.35 -1.93
C LEU A 23 2.62 -7.90 -0.52
N ALA A 24 3.00 -9.15 -0.24
CA ALA A 24 2.83 -9.73 1.09
C ALA A 24 3.73 -9.05 2.14
N LEU A 25 4.95 -8.65 1.75
CA LEU A 25 5.94 -8.07 2.65
C LEU A 25 5.67 -6.59 2.98
N LEU A 26 5.11 -5.80 2.04
CA LEU A 26 4.96 -4.35 2.21
C LEU A 26 4.13 -3.95 3.45
N PRO A 27 2.92 -4.50 3.71
CA PRO A 27 2.16 -4.15 4.91
C PRO A 27 2.85 -4.64 6.19
N CYS A 28 3.52 -5.79 6.13
CA CYS A 28 4.26 -6.34 7.28
C CYS A 28 5.45 -5.45 7.63
N ALA A 29 6.19 -4.96 6.64
CA ALA A 29 7.29 -4.02 6.82
C ALA A 29 6.79 -2.67 7.38
N ALA A 30 5.65 -2.18 6.87
CA ALA A 30 5.02 -0.95 7.37
C ALA A 30 4.60 -1.06 8.85
N LEU A 31 4.11 -2.23 9.26
CA LEU A 31 3.80 -2.50 10.67
C LEU A 31 5.08 -2.67 11.51
N ALA A 32 6.11 -3.33 10.98
CA ALA A 32 7.37 -3.56 11.69
C ALA A 32 8.14 -2.25 12.00
N LEU A 33 7.91 -1.18 11.22
CA LEU A 33 8.45 0.15 11.50
C LEU A 33 7.91 0.77 12.81
N ALA A 34 6.87 0.19 13.40
CA ALA A 34 6.38 0.59 14.73
C ALA A 34 7.38 0.25 15.86
N LEU A 35 8.34 -0.66 15.62
CA LEU A 35 9.32 -1.04 16.64
C LEU A 35 10.14 0.16 17.14
N PRO A 36 10.33 0.35 18.45
CA PRO A 36 10.25 -0.68 19.48
C PRO A 36 8.85 -0.92 20.08
N GLU A 37 7.85 -0.11 19.75
CA GLU A 37 6.48 -0.33 20.21
C GLU A 37 5.89 -1.53 19.47
N VAL A 38 5.89 -2.67 20.17
CA VAL A 38 5.50 -3.96 19.58
C VAL A 38 3.98 -3.99 19.39
N PRO A 39 3.49 -4.14 18.14
CA PRO A 39 2.07 -4.29 17.89
C PRO A 39 1.52 -5.55 18.55
N HIS A 40 0.28 -5.48 19.05
CA HIS A 40 -0.36 -6.62 19.69
C HIS A 40 -0.34 -7.84 18.75
N LEU A 41 -0.10 -9.03 19.30
CA LEU A 41 0.10 -10.25 18.50
C LEU A 41 -1.07 -10.51 17.55
N VAL A 42 -2.29 -10.21 17.98
CA VAL A 42 -3.51 -10.29 17.15
C VAL A 42 -3.44 -9.36 15.92
N ILE A 43 -2.97 -8.13 16.06
CA ILE A 43 -2.85 -7.18 14.93
C ILE A 43 -1.79 -7.70 13.95
N THR A 44 -0.65 -8.13 14.48
CA THR A 44 0.44 -8.68 13.67
C THR A 44 -0.01 -9.91 12.88
N THR A 45 -0.67 -10.87 13.52
CA THR A 45 -1.16 -12.08 12.84
C THR A 45 -2.23 -11.76 11.81
N LEU A 46 -3.16 -10.84 12.10
CA LEU A 46 -4.17 -10.39 11.15
C LEU A 46 -3.55 -9.71 9.93
N VAL A 47 -2.58 -8.81 10.13
CA VAL A 47 -1.87 -8.14 9.02
C VAL A 47 -1.14 -9.16 8.15
N VAL A 48 -0.43 -10.12 8.74
CA VAL A 48 0.26 -11.18 7.99
C VAL A 48 -0.74 -12.04 7.21
N ALA A 49 -1.79 -12.54 7.86
CA ALA A 49 -2.80 -13.38 7.22
C ALA A 49 -3.51 -12.64 6.07
N CYS A 50 -3.89 -11.38 6.29
CA CYS A 50 -4.53 -10.55 5.27
C CYS A 50 -3.58 -10.27 4.11
N SER A 51 -2.31 -9.97 4.38
CA SER A 51 -1.30 -9.69 3.35
C SER A 51 -1.01 -10.92 2.49
N VAL A 52 -0.93 -12.11 3.10
CA VAL A 52 -0.79 -13.38 2.36
C VAL A 52 -2.02 -13.64 1.50
N ARG A 53 -3.22 -13.49 2.06
CA ARG A 53 -4.47 -13.67 1.31
C ARG A 53 -4.58 -12.69 0.14
N TRP A 54 -4.15 -11.45 0.35
CA TRP A 54 -4.12 -10.41 -0.68
C TRP A 54 -3.09 -10.70 -1.77
N ALA A 55 -1.91 -11.20 -1.41
CA ALA A 55 -0.91 -11.64 -2.38
C ALA A 55 -1.38 -12.85 -3.21
N VAL A 56 -2.25 -13.71 -2.69
CA VAL A 56 -2.88 -14.81 -3.44
C VAL A 56 -3.99 -14.31 -4.36
N THR A 57 -4.77 -13.34 -3.91
CA THR A 57 -5.93 -12.78 -4.62
C THR A 57 -5.90 -11.25 -4.51
N PRO A 58 -5.26 -10.54 -5.46
CA PRO A 58 -5.02 -9.10 -5.40
C PRO A 58 -6.29 -8.24 -5.28
N ASP A 59 -7.44 -8.73 -5.75
CA ASP A 59 -8.75 -8.06 -5.64
C ASP A 59 -9.51 -8.40 -4.34
N HIS A 60 -8.92 -9.19 -3.44
CA HIS A 60 -9.60 -9.60 -2.21
C HIS A 60 -9.73 -8.43 -1.22
N PRO A 61 -10.87 -8.28 -0.51
CA PRO A 61 -11.03 -7.25 0.54
C PRO A 61 -10.05 -7.37 1.71
N ALA A 62 -9.28 -8.47 1.77
CA ALA A 62 -8.20 -8.64 2.75
C ALA A 62 -7.12 -7.58 2.57
N GLY A 63 -6.91 -7.07 1.35
CA GLY A 63 -6.00 -5.96 1.11
C GLY A 63 -6.41 -4.69 1.84
N ALA A 64 -7.68 -4.28 1.68
CA ALA A 64 -8.22 -3.13 2.41
C ALA A 64 -8.11 -3.33 3.94
N ALA A 65 -8.42 -4.53 4.44
CA ALA A 65 -8.25 -4.85 5.86
C ALA A 65 -6.80 -4.70 6.34
N ALA A 66 -5.81 -5.21 5.59
CA ALA A 66 -4.40 -5.06 5.93
C ALA A 66 -3.97 -3.58 5.99
N LEU A 67 -4.34 -2.78 4.98
CA LEU A 67 -4.01 -1.35 4.95
C LEU A 67 -4.67 -0.58 6.09
N LEU A 68 -5.95 -0.86 6.39
CA LEU A 68 -6.69 -0.23 7.48
C LEU A 68 -6.13 -0.61 8.86
N LEU A 69 -5.70 -1.86 9.06
CA LEU A 69 -5.05 -2.29 10.29
C LEU A 69 -3.73 -1.55 10.52
N VAL A 70 -2.89 -1.43 9.48
CA VAL A 70 -1.62 -0.69 9.55
C VAL A 70 -1.87 0.80 9.79
N ALA A 71 -2.76 1.43 9.02
CA ALA A 71 -3.09 2.84 9.17
C ALA A 71 -3.73 3.13 10.54
N GLY A 72 -4.63 2.27 10.99
CA GLY A 72 -5.28 2.39 12.30
C GLY A 72 -4.28 2.24 13.46
N TRP A 73 -3.32 1.32 13.37
CA TRP A 73 -2.25 1.20 14.36
C TRP A 73 -1.47 2.50 14.49
N TRP A 74 -0.99 3.03 13.36
CA TRP A 74 -0.20 4.26 13.32
C TRP A 74 -1.01 5.50 13.70
N ALA A 75 -2.31 5.54 13.39
CA ALA A 75 -3.18 6.65 13.76
C ALA A 75 -3.52 6.68 15.26
N VAL A 76 -3.51 5.54 15.96
CA VAL A 76 -3.89 5.50 17.39
C VAL A 76 -2.70 5.75 18.32
N HIS A 77 -1.48 5.43 17.89
CA HIS A 77 -0.29 5.47 18.75
C HIS A 77 0.50 6.80 18.64
N ASP A 78 -0.13 7.84 18.10
CA ASP A 78 0.31 9.26 18.13
C ASP A 78 1.76 9.52 17.72
N VAL A 79 2.28 8.71 16.79
CA VAL A 79 3.67 8.77 16.37
C VAL A 79 3.84 9.85 15.29
N VAL A 80 4.06 11.10 15.67
CA VAL A 80 4.51 12.17 14.75
C VAL A 80 6.01 12.01 14.48
N ASP A 81 6.38 10.91 13.80
CA ASP A 81 7.75 10.57 13.43
C ASP A 81 7.92 10.55 11.91
N TRP A 82 9.15 10.76 11.41
CA TRP A 82 9.49 10.65 9.99
C TRP A 82 9.12 9.29 9.40
N ARG A 83 9.04 8.25 10.25
CA ARG A 83 8.61 6.89 9.88
C ARG A 83 7.22 6.85 9.25
N VAL A 84 6.31 7.77 9.62
CA VAL A 84 4.98 7.87 9.02
C VAL A 84 5.07 8.09 7.50
N LEU A 85 6.08 8.85 7.05
CA LEU A 85 6.32 9.07 5.62
C LEU A 85 6.67 7.75 4.91
N VAL A 86 7.53 6.93 5.53
CA VAL A 86 7.93 5.62 5.00
C VAL A 86 6.74 4.66 4.97
N VAL A 87 5.96 4.64 6.05
CA VAL A 87 4.75 3.81 6.17
C VAL A 87 3.75 4.16 5.08
N ALA A 88 3.50 5.45 4.84
CA ALA A 88 2.61 5.90 3.78
C ALA A 88 3.09 5.43 2.40
N VAL A 89 4.41 5.50 2.13
CA VAL A 89 5.01 4.98 0.89
C VAL A 89 4.80 3.47 0.77
N LEU A 90 5.03 2.69 1.83
CA LEU A 90 4.90 1.24 1.82
C LEU A 90 3.45 0.79 1.61
N VAL A 91 2.50 1.41 2.31
CA VAL A 91 1.05 1.17 2.17
C VAL A 91 0.59 1.51 0.75
N LEU A 92 1.03 2.65 0.20
CA LEU A 92 0.69 3.06 -1.15
C LEU A 92 1.31 2.14 -2.21
N ALA A 93 2.58 1.75 -2.03
CA ALA A 93 3.25 0.79 -2.90
C ALA A 93 2.51 -0.55 -2.91
N ALA A 94 2.02 -1.02 -1.76
CA ALA A 94 1.25 -2.26 -1.67
C ALA A 94 -0.04 -2.16 -2.50
N HIS A 95 -0.76 -1.03 -2.39
CA HIS A 95 -1.94 -0.78 -3.21
C HIS A 95 -1.61 -0.80 -4.70
N VAL A 96 -0.60 -0.06 -5.15
CA VAL A 96 -0.17 -0.02 -6.56
C VAL A 96 0.21 -1.40 -7.08
N VAL A 97 1.00 -2.17 -6.33
CA VAL A 97 1.39 -3.52 -6.72
C VAL A 97 0.18 -4.43 -6.86
N ALA A 98 -0.76 -4.37 -5.91
CA ALA A 98 -2.01 -5.13 -6.01
C ALA A 98 -2.84 -4.73 -7.22
N THR A 99 -2.96 -3.43 -7.49
CA THR A 99 -3.68 -2.93 -8.67
C THR A 99 -3.04 -3.42 -9.96
N LEU A 100 -1.72 -3.41 -10.08
CA LEU A 100 -1.01 -3.93 -11.24
C LEU A 100 -1.19 -5.44 -11.40
N LEU A 101 -1.17 -6.20 -10.29
CA LEU A 101 -1.42 -7.63 -10.30
C LEU A 101 -2.87 -8.00 -10.63
N ALA A 102 -3.82 -7.10 -10.39
CA ALA A 102 -5.23 -7.26 -10.73
C ALA A 102 -5.54 -6.91 -12.20
N HIS A 103 -4.76 -6.03 -12.83
CA HIS A 103 -5.05 -5.46 -14.17
C HIS A 103 -4.74 -6.38 -15.36
N GLY A 104 -4.66 -7.70 -15.18
CA GLY A 104 -4.50 -8.62 -16.30
C GLY A 104 -4.35 -10.09 -15.86
N PRO A 105 -4.45 -11.03 -16.81
CA PRO A 105 -4.23 -12.44 -16.52
C PRO A 105 -2.79 -12.66 -16.03
N ALA A 106 -2.62 -13.53 -15.02
CA ALA A 106 -1.34 -13.79 -14.35
C ALA A 106 -0.20 -14.27 -15.29
N THR A 107 -0.58 -14.74 -16.48
CA THR A 107 0.30 -15.22 -17.54
C THR A 107 0.99 -14.11 -18.33
N LEU A 108 0.45 -12.89 -18.31
CA LEU A 108 0.98 -11.76 -19.07
C LEU A 108 1.98 -10.94 -18.24
N PRO A 109 3.05 -10.44 -18.87
CA PRO A 109 3.95 -9.50 -18.22
C PRO A 109 3.21 -8.21 -17.88
N VAL A 110 3.59 -7.57 -16.77
CA VAL A 110 3.07 -6.26 -16.38
C VAL A 110 3.46 -5.23 -17.43
N ASP A 111 2.48 -4.51 -17.98
CA ASP A 111 2.73 -3.43 -18.93
C ASP A 111 3.51 -2.28 -18.25
N PRO A 112 4.73 -1.94 -18.72
CA PRO A 112 5.52 -0.86 -18.14
C PRO A 112 4.83 0.52 -18.24
N ARG A 113 3.97 0.74 -19.24
CA ARG A 113 3.22 2.00 -19.38
C ARG A 113 2.17 2.13 -18.29
N LEU A 114 1.45 1.04 -18.01
CA LEU A 114 0.48 0.98 -16.91
C LEU A 114 1.18 1.14 -15.56
N ALA A 115 2.32 0.47 -15.35
CA ALA A 115 3.12 0.62 -14.14
C ALA A 115 3.60 2.06 -13.95
N ALA A 116 4.10 2.72 -15.00
CA ALA A 116 4.52 4.12 -14.95
C ALA A 116 3.35 5.07 -14.67
N LEU A 117 2.16 4.82 -15.23
CA LEU A 117 0.97 5.60 -14.96
C LEU A 117 0.57 5.52 -13.48
N TRP A 118 0.46 4.31 -12.94
CA TRP A 118 0.12 4.10 -11.53
C TRP A 118 1.18 4.66 -10.59
N LEU A 119 2.47 4.57 -10.95
CA LEU A 119 3.54 5.19 -10.19
C LEU A 119 3.38 6.73 -10.14
N ARG A 120 3.09 7.38 -11.27
CA ARG A 120 2.85 8.83 -11.30
C ARG A 120 1.63 9.23 -10.46
N ARG A 121 0.52 8.48 -10.57
CA ARG A 121 -0.69 8.69 -9.75
C ARG A 121 -0.39 8.55 -8.26
N ALA A 122 0.37 7.52 -7.88
CA ALA A 122 0.79 7.31 -6.51
C ALA A 122 1.67 8.45 -6.00
N LEU A 123 2.66 8.90 -6.77
CA LEU A 123 3.52 10.02 -6.38
C LEU A 123 2.72 11.31 -6.17
N LEU A 124 1.75 11.59 -7.05
CA LEU A 124 0.86 12.75 -6.89
C LEU A 124 -0.05 12.60 -5.67
N ALA A 125 -0.64 11.42 -5.46
CA ALA A 125 -1.51 11.14 -4.33
C ALA A 125 -0.76 11.17 -2.99
N LEU A 126 0.57 11.00 -2.98
CA LEU A 126 1.39 11.03 -1.77
C LEU A 126 1.62 12.46 -1.24
N VAL A 127 1.44 13.51 -2.05
CA VAL A 127 1.72 14.91 -1.68
C VAL A 127 1.09 15.38 -0.36
N PRO A 128 -0.15 15.01 0.01
CA PRO A 128 -0.75 15.40 1.28
C PRO A 128 0.05 14.91 2.50
N VAL A 129 0.76 13.78 2.39
CA VAL A 129 1.49 13.16 3.50
C VAL A 129 2.67 14.04 3.99
N PRO A 130 3.67 14.41 3.16
CA PRO A 130 4.74 15.30 3.61
C PRO A 130 4.23 16.71 3.94
N VAL A 131 3.17 17.20 3.28
CA VAL A 131 2.56 18.49 3.62
C VAL A 131 1.97 18.46 5.04
N ALA A 132 1.18 17.43 5.37
CA ALA A 132 0.64 17.26 6.70
C ALA A 132 1.74 17.09 7.74
N TRP A 133 2.75 16.25 7.46
CA TRP A 133 3.91 16.08 8.34
C TRP A 133 4.65 17.40 8.58
N LEU A 134 4.91 18.19 7.54
CA LEU A 134 5.53 19.52 7.67
C LEU A 134 4.67 20.50 8.46
N ALA A 135 3.35 20.39 8.39
CA ALA A 135 2.42 21.26 9.11
C ALA A 135 2.37 20.96 10.61
N VAL A 136 2.54 19.68 11.01
CA VAL A 136 2.46 19.27 12.42
C VAL A 136 3.82 19.02 13.08
N ARG A 137 4.91 18.91 12.31
CA ARG A 137 6.24 18.71 12.90
C ARG A 137 6.60 19.90 13.79
N GLY A 138 6.88 19.63 15.06
CA GLY A 138 7.21 20.66 16.04
C GLY A 138 6.00 21.30 16.72
N LEU A 139 4.79 20.84 16.44
CA LEU A 139 3.66 21.07 17.34
C LEU A 139 3.78 20.12 18.54
N ASP A 140 3.28 20.58 19.69
CA ASP A 140 3.05 19.70 20.83
C ASP A 140 1.99 18.65 20.46
N ALA A 141 2.08 17.45 21.06
CA ALA A 141 1.18 16.32 20.75
C ALA A 141 -0.30 16.70 20.91
N ASP A 142 -0.62 17.54 21.90
CA ASP A 142 -1.99 18.05 22.16
C ASP A 142 -2.59 18.84 20.98
N LEU A 143 -1.73 19.37 20.09
CA LEU A 143 -2.11 20.17 18.92
C LEU A 143 -2.09 19.37 17.61
N ALA A 144 -1.56 18.14 17.62
CA ALA A 144 -1.44 17.28 16.45
C ALA A 144 -2.31 16.03 16.63
N PRO A 145 -3.65 16.14 16.48
CA PRO A 145 -4.53 15.08 16.87
C PRO A 145 -4.34 13.82 16.02
N PRO A 146 -4.36 12.62 16.63
CA PRO A 146 -4.04 11.36 15.95
C PRO A 146 -4.95 11.04 14.74
N TRP A 147 -6.21 11.49 14.76
CA TRP A 147 -7.16 11.31 13.66
C TRP A 147 -6.78 12.07 12.38
N LEU A 148 -5.86 13.05 12.45
CA LEU A 148 -5.35 13.76 11.28
C LEU A 148 -4.80 12.79 10.24
N TRP A 149 -4.08 11.75 10.67
CA TRP A 149 -3.50 10.76 9.76
C TRP A 149 -4.55 9.92 9.04
N LEU A 150 -5.70 9.68 9.66
CA LEU A 150 -6.85 9.03 8.99
C LEU A 150 -7.43 9.93 7.91
N VAL A 151 -7.53 11.23 8.17
CA VAL A 151 -7.99 12.21 7.17
C VAL A 151 -7.00 12.32 6.02
N VAL A 152 -5.70 12.37 6.30
CA VAL A 152 -4.65 12.36 5.27
C VAL A 152 -4.75 11.09 4.43
N ALA A 153 -4.88 9.91 5.05
CA ALA A 153 -5.05 8.64 4.33
C ALA A 153 -6.31 8.63 3.46
N LEU A 154 -7.42 9.19 3.94
CA LEU A 154 -8.65 9.34 3.17
C LEU A 154 -8.44 10.26 1.95
N VAL A 155 -7.78 11.40 2.13
CA VAL A 155 -7.46 12.33 1.03
C VAL A 155 -6.58 11.66 -0.02
N VAL A 156 -5.54 10.91 0.40
CA VAL A 156 -4.70 10.12 -0.51
C VAL A 156 -5.55 9.13 -1.31
N GLY A 157 -6.45 8.39 -0.65
CA GLY A 157 -7.37 7.45 -1.29
C GLY A 157 -8.30 8.12 -2.30
N VAL A 158 -8.89 9.26 -1.94
CA VAL A 158 -9.74 10.05 -2.84
C VAL A 158 -8.94 10.54 -4.06
N LEU A 159 -7.73 11.06 -3.87
CA LEU A 159 -6.86 11.50 -4.97
C LEU A 159 -6.51 10.35 -5.93
N LEU A 160 -6.25 9.14 -5.41
CA LEU A 160 -6.03 7.97 -6.27
C LEU A 160 -7.28 7.65 -7.11
N VAL A 161 -8.46 7.66 -6.50
CA VAL A 161 -9.72 7.41 -7.22
C VAL A 161 -9.96 8.48 -8.27
N LEU A 162 -9.81 9.76 -7.92
CA LEU A 162 -10.00 10.88 -8.84
C LEU A 162 -9.01 10.81 -10.01
N THR A 163 -7.72 10.61 -9.73
CA THR A 163 -6.71 10.48 -10.80
C THR A 163 -6.88 9.22 -11.63
N ALA A 164 -7.51 8.16 -11.11
CA ALA A 164 -7.90 7.01 -11.90
C ALA A 164 -9.04 7.36 -12.88
N ARG A 165 -10.09 8.05 -12.40
CA ARG A 165 -11.28 8.42 -13.18
C ARG A 165 -11.05 9.50 -14.22
N LEU A 166 -10.30 10.55 -13.89
CA LEU A 166 -10.04 11.68 -14.80
C LEU A 166 -9.19 11.34 -16.03
N LEU A 167 -8.70 10.10 -16.12
CA LEU A 167 -7.81 9.62 -17.17
C LEU A 167 -8.34 8.35 -17.85
N GLU A 168 -9.58 7.93 -17.54
CA GLU A 168 -10.32 7.00 -18.39
C GLU A 168 -10.76 7.79 -19.62
N PRO A 169 -10.37 7.40 -20.86
CA PRO A 169 -10.88 8.05 -22.06
C PRO A 169 -12.41 7.88 -22.05
N GLU A 170 -13.14 8.98 -22.25
CA GLU A 170 -14.59 8.95 -22.46
C GLU A 170 -14.85 7.99 -23.62
N VAL A 171 -15.45 6.84 -23.30
CA VAL A 171 -15.96 5.92 -24.32
C VAL A 171 -17.27 6.52 -24.81
N GLU A 172 -17.17 7.41 -25.80
CA GLU A 172 -18.30 7.76 -26.68
C GLU A 172 -18.66 6.59 -27.61
#